data_AF-A0A9Q0VHL3-F1
#
_entry.id   AF-A0A9Q0VHL3-F1
#
_cell.length_a   1.000
_cell.length_b   1.000
_cell.length_c   1.000
_cell.angle_alpha   90.00
_cell.angle_beta   90.00
_cell.angle_gamma   90.00
#
_symmetry.space_group_name_H-M   'P 1'
#
loop_
_entity.id
_entity.type
_entity.pdbx_description
1 polymer ?
#
loop_
_entity_poly.entity_id
_entity_poly.type
_entity_poly.pdbx_seq_one_letter_code
_entity_poly.pdbx_strand_id
1 'polypeptide(L)'
;MLGKECKRKTAVRPNKQRVIQLYWSVESLHWMTVAFLLHLQYVQHHFVVNFGKPGIMMTGSIPRPHFKMARVISMSIPMFLHSNATSHKWAFGAIAELIDNAVDEIQNGATFVIVDKTLNPRDQSPALLIQDNGGGMDPEAIRRCMSFGFSDKKSKAAIGQYGNGFKTSTMRLGADVIVFSCHLGDRVMTQSIGLLSYTFLTQTGHDRIVVPMVDYELNTITGNMEISHRYDKEYFMSNLSMLLQWSPYSTEAELLKQFDDIGSHGTKVIIYNLWFSDDGNVELDFDTDPEDIRIGGDVKKVQAIPAWRSVNEQHIANRLHHSLRAYLSILYLKIPETFTIVLRGQFVEHRNLVLDLKFQEFIVYRPQTGGCKEAEVLTTIGFLKEAPHVTAHGFNVYHKNRLILPFWPVVSYSDSRGRGVVGVLEANFVEPTHNKQDFERTSLLQKLESRLKEMTWEYWDYHCGLIGYQVKKKLPPIEPPQDSQVSSP
;
A
#
# COMPACT_ATOMS: atom_id res chain seq x y z
N MET A 1 60.51 -14.07 -29.86
CA MET A 1 59.06 -14.19 -29.63
C MET A 1 58.83 -14.47 -28.17
N LEU A 2 58.20 -13.54 -27.44
CA LEU A 2 57.42 -13.73 -26.21
C LEU A 2 57.05 -12.34 -25.67
N GLY A 3 55.92 -11.81 -26.14
CA GLY A 3 55.27 -10.65 -25.55
C GLY A 3 54.42 -11.09 -24.35
N LYS A 4 54.61 -10.42 -23.20
CA LYS A 4 53.70 -10.53 -22.06
C LYS A 4 52.82 -9.29 -22.04
N GLU A 5 51.55 -9.46 -22.40
CA GLU A 5 50.51 -8.45 -22.22
C GLU A 5 50.16 -8.29 -20.73
N CYS A 6 50.17 -7.04 -20.29
CA CYS A 6 49.76 -6.62 -18.95
C CYS A 6 48.24 -6.39 -18.94
N LYS A 7 47.45 -7.31 -18.39
CA LYS A 7 46.03 -7.08 -18.09
C LYS A 7 45.91 -6.27 -16.79
N ARG A 8 45.63 -4.96 -16.91
CA ARG A 8 45.11 -4.14 -15.81
C ARG A 8 43.73 -4.66 -15.42
N LYS A 9 43.61 -5.26 -14.23
CA LYS A 9 42.32 -5.45 -13.55
C LYS A 9 41.87 -4.08 -13.03
N THR A 10 40.83 -3.52 -13.63
CA THR A 10 40.04 -2.44 -13.03
C THR A 10 39.31 -3.00 -11.81
N ALA A 11 39.71 -2.57 -10.63
CA ALA A 11 39.00 -2.86 -9.39
C ALA A 11 37.66 -2.10 -9.41
N VAL A 12 36.55 -2.82 -9.60
CA VAL A 12 35.19 -2.30 -9.40
C VAL A 12 35.02 -2.10 -7.89
N ARG A 13 34.92 -0.85 -7.43
CA ARG A 13 34.55 -0.55 -6.04
C ARG A 13 33.15 -1.13 -5.80
N PRO A 14 32.89 -1.87 -4.72
CA PRO A 14 31.54 -2.34 -4.42
C PRO A 14 30.63 -1.12 -4.23
N ASN A 15 29.48 -1.12 -4.90
CA ASN A 15 28.47 -0.09 -4.72
C ASN A 15 28.07 -0.05 -3.24
N LYS A 16 28.23 1.10 -2.57
CA LYS A 16 27.99 1.24 -1.13
C LYS A 16 26.56 0.83 -0.75
N GLN A 17 25.57 1.05 -1.62
CA GLN A 17 24.20 0.57 -1.44
C GLN A 17 24.10 -0.96 -1.38
N ARG A 18 24.91 -1.69 -2.15
CA ARG A 18 24.91 -3.16 -2.19
C ARG A 18 25.47 -3.76 -0.90
N VAL A 19 26.49 -3.12 -0.32
CA VAL A 19 27.07 -3.51 0.98
C VAL A 19 26.07 -3.25 2.10
N ILE A 20 25.34 -2.13 2.02
CA ILE A 20 24.25 -1.82 2.93
C ILE A 20 23.19 -2.93 2.82
N GLN A 21 22.63 -3.22 1.65
CA GLN A 21 21.58 -4.21 1.45
C GLN A 21 21.96 -5.67 1.86
N LEU A 22 23.21 -6.10 1.65
CA LEU A 22 23.67 -7.42 2.11
C LEU A 22 23.66 -7.57 3.63
N TYR A 23 23.88 -6.47 4.36
CA TYR A 23 23.71 -6.43 5.82
C TYR A 23 22.22 -6.62 6.22
N TRP A 24 21.26 -6.31 5.33
CA TRP A 24 19.82 -6.30 5.61
C TRP A 24 19.23 -7.72 5.64
N SER A 25 19.72 -8.62 4.79
CA SER A 25 19.20 -10.00 4.71
C SER A 25 19.47 -10.84 5.96
N VAL A 26 20.54 -10.54 6.72
CA VAL A 26 21.00 -11.39 7.83
C VAL A 26 20.41 -10.96 9.18
N GLU A 27 20.16 -9.66 9.41
CA GLU A 27 19.66 -9.16 10.70
C GLU A 27 18.12 -9.11 10.83
N SER A 28 17.38 -9.18 9.72
CA SER A 28 15.92 -9.00 9.66
C SER A 28 15.11 -9.92 10.60
N LEU A 29 15.54 -11.17 10.80
CA LEU A 29 14.78 -12.16 11.58
C LEU A 29 14.84 -11.89 13.10
N HIS A 30 15.94 -11.32 13.58
CA HIS A 30 16.13 -11.04 15.00
C HIS A 30 15.35 -9.77 15.41
N TRP A 31 15.35 -8.75 14.55
CA TRP A 31 14.72 -7.45 14.84
C TRP A 31 13.20 -7.42 14.63
N MET A 32 12.63 -8.28 13.76
CA MET A 32 11.16 -8.43 13.65
C MET A 32 10.52 -8.80 14.98
N THR A 33 11.17 -9.65 15.77
CA THR A 33 10.68 -10.05 17.10
C THR A 33 10.75 -8.90 18.10
N VAL A 34 11.80 -8.07 18.03
CA VAL A 34 12.01 -6.92 18.93
C VAL A 34 11.07 -5.76 18.59
N ALA A 35 10.82 -5.48 17.31
CA ALA A 35 9.89 -4.44 16.87
C ALA A 35 8.43 -4.77 17.24
N PHE A 36 8.03 -6.04 17.14
CA PHE A 36 6.71 -6.51 17.57
C PHE A 36 6.52 -6.36 19.09
N LEU A 37 7.55 -6.69 19.89
CA LEU A 37 7.52 -6.53 21.35
C LEU A 37 7.48 -5.05 21.77
N LEU A 38 8.18 -4.16 21.07
CA LEU A 38 8.14 -2.72 21.35
C LEU A 38 6.83 -2.05 20.91
N HIS A 39 6.20 -2.53 19.83
CA HIS A 39 4.87 -2.07 19.42
C HIS A 39 3.81 -2.42 20.48
N LEU A 40 3.87 -3.64 21.04
CA LEU A 40 3.02 -4.04 22.18
C LEU A 40 3.26 -3.16 23.42
N GLN A 41 4.51 -2.78 23.68
CA GLN A 41 4.88 -1.95 24.84
C GLN A 41 4.47 -0.48 24.67
N TYR A 42 4.53 0.05 23.44
CA TYR A 42 4.05 1.39 23.10
C TYR A 42 2.53 1.50 23.18
N VAL A 43 1.80 0.48 22.73
CA VAL A 43 0.33 0.41 22.85
C VAL A 43 -0.12 0.30 24.31
N GLN A 44 0.62 -0.43 25.17
CA GLN A 44 0.31 -0.53 26.60
C GLN A 44 0.49 0.79 27.35
N HIS A 45 1.45 1.63 26.98
CA HIS A 45 1.71 2.90 27.67
C HIS A 45 0.68 4.01 27.36
N HIS A 46 -0.07 3.91 26.27
CA HIS A 46 -1.08 4.90 25.87
C HIS A 46 -2.52 4.57 26.34
N PHE A 47 -2.75 3.41 26.96
CA PHE A 47 -4.07 3.03 27.51
C PHE A 47 -4.26 3.33 29.00
N VAL A 48 -3.31 4.01 29.67
CA VAL A 48 -3.51 4.50 31.04
C VAL A 48 -4.05 5.93 30.98
N VAL A 49 -5.35 6.05 30.68
CA VAL A 49 -6.11 7.29 30.89
C VAL A 49 -7.05 7.09 32.09
N ASN A 50 -6.66 7.73 33.19
CA ASN A 50 -7.49 8.26 34.28
C ASN A 50 -8.77 7.51 34.70
N PHE A 51 -8.64 6.68 35.74
CA PHE A 51 -9.67 6.58 36.77
C PHE A 51 -9.11 7.13 38.07
N GLY A 52 -9.50 8.37 38.42
CA GLY A 52 -9.21 8.97 39.71
C GLY A 52 -10.35 8.72 40.70
N LYS A 53 -10.03 8.21 41.89
CA LYS A 53 -10.43 8.76 43.21
C LYS A 53 -9.75 7.99 44.36
N PRO A 54 -9.63 8.61 45.55
CA PRO A 54 -8.48 8.43 46.45
C PRO A 54 -8.77 7.49 47.62
N GLY A 55 -7.72 6.89 48.18
CA GLY A 55 -7.78 6.36 49.53
C GLY A 55 -6.77 5.27 49.85
N ILE A 56 -6.12 5.45 51.00
CA ILE A 56 -5.47 4.43 51.84
C ILE A 56 -3.98 4.17 51.53
N MET A 57 -3.18 4.87 52.33
CA MET A 57 -1.78 4.61 52.62
C MET A 57 -1.69 3.29 53.41
N MET A 58 -1.06 2.25 52.85
CA MET A 58 -0.62 1.09 53.62
C MET A 58 0.83 0.74 53.24
N THR A 59 1.68 0.89 54.24
CA THR A 59 3.10 0.52 54.27
C THR A 59 3.25 -0.99 54.19
N GLY A 60 4.01 -1.48 53.21
CA GLY A 60 4.34 -2.89 53.08
C GLY A 60 5.58 -3.08 52.21
N SER A 61 6.73 -3.19 52.86
CA SER A 61 8.03 -3.48 52.25
C SER A 61 8.07 -4.89 51.66
N ILE A 62 8.24 -4.99 50.34
CA ILE A 62 8.56 -6.25 49.62
C ILE A 62 9.98 -6.13 49.05
N PRO A 63 10.83 -7.17 49.13
CA PRO A 63 12.26 -7.07 48.81
C PRO A 63 12.48 -6.82 47.31
N ARG A 64 13.36 -5.87 46.98
CA ARG A 64 13.77 -5.59 45.60
C ARG A 64 14.60 -6.76 45.05
N PRO A 65 14.23 -7.42 43.94
CA PRO A 65 15.19 -8.18 43.17
C PRO A 65 16.11 -7.17 42.46
N HIS A 66 17.42 -7.36 42.59
CA HIS A 66 18.42 -6.67 41.77
C HIS A 66 18.25 -7.09 40.30
N PHE A 67 17.30 -6.46 39.60
CA PHE A 67 17.36 -6.39 38.14
C PHE A 67 18.47 -5.41 37.80
N LYS A 68 19.60 -5.94 37.33
CA LYS A 68 20.52 -5.16 36.48
C LYS A 68 19.65 -4.54 35.39
N MET A 69 19.52 -3.21 35.39
CA MET A 69 18.93 -2.48 34.27
C MET A 69 19.69 -2.92 33.03
N ALA A 70 19.06 -3.78 32.22
CA ALA A 70 19.46 -3.94 30.84
C ALA A 70 19.46 -2.53 30.27
N ARG A 71 20.61 -2.06 29.78
CA ARG A 71 20.70 -0.85 28.96
C ARG A 71 19.54 -0.94 27.97
N VAL A 72 18.60 -0.01 28.06
CA VAL A 72 17.68 0.25 26.95
C VAL A 72 18.58 0.59 25.79
N ILE A 73 18.80 -0.36 24.88
CA ILE A 73 19.47 -0.10 23.62
C ILE A 73 18.50 0.83 22.90
N SER A 74 18.76 2.13 22.97
CA SER A 74 18.10 3.11 22.12
C SER A 74 18.41 2.68 20.70
N MET A 75 17.45 2.05 20.03
CA MET A 75 17.58 1.67 18.63
C MET A 75 17.86 2.96 17.87
N SER A 76 18.97 3.05 17.14
CA SER A 76 19.23 4.22 16.29
C SER A 76 18.07 4.33 15.31
N ILE A 77 17.50 5.54 15.16
CA ILE A 77 16.27 5.68 14.39
C ILE A 77 16.40 5.33 12.89
N PRO A 78 17.60 5.30 12.25
CA PRO A 78 17.74 4.65 10.94
C PRO A 78 17.31 3.17 10.93
N MET A 79 17.53 2.43 12.02
CA MET A 79 17.04 1.04 12.16
C MET A 79 15.51 0.98 12.34
N PHE A 80 14.88 2.05 12.87
CA PHE A 80 13.42 2.13 12.99
C PHE A 80 12.75 2.43 11.64
N LEU A 81 13.30 3.36 10.84
CA LEU A 81 12.86 3.60 9.46
C LEU A 81 12.95 2.30 8.64
N HIS A 82 14.07 1.58 8.80
CA HIS A 82 14.28 0.27 8.20
C HIS A 82 13.26 -0.78 8.68
N SER A 83 13.08 -0.94 9.99
CA SER A 83 12.12 -1.90 10.56
C SER A 83 10.68 -1.62 10.10
N ASN A 84 10.28 -0.34 10.03
CA ASN A 84 8.96 0.05 9.52
C ASN A 84 8.77 -0.24 8.02
N ALA A 85 9.82 -0.13 7.21
CA ALA A 85 9.77 -0.48 5.79
C ALA A 85 9.48 -1.98 5.55
N THR A 86 9.82 -2.86 6.51
CA THR A 86 9.59 -4.31 6.38
C THR A 86 8.11 -4.73 6.44
N SER A 87 7.20 -3.80 6.77
CA SER A 87 5.74 -4.06 6.81
C SER A 87 5.17 -4.41 5.42
N HIS A 88 5.70 -3.81 4.37
CA HIS A 88 5.32 -4.11 2.99
C HIS A 88 6.29 -5.14 2.39
N LYS A 89 5.83 -6.36 2.17
CA LYS A 89 6.62 -7.37 1.43
C LYS A 89 6.60 -7.11 -0.07
N TRP A 90 5.47 -6.60 -0.57
CA TRP A 90 5.21 -6.39 -1.99
C TRP A 90 5.20 -4.91 -2.35
N ALA A 91 6.04 -4.50 -3.31
CA ALA A 91 6.22 -3.10 -3.69
C ALA A 91 4.92 -2.43 -4.18
N PHE A 92 4.08 -3.12 -4.95
CA PHE A 92 2.81 -2.53 -5.40
C PHE A 92 1.86 -2.24 -4.23
N GLY A 93 1.92 -3.02 -3.14
CA GLY A 93 1.18 -2.72 -1.93
C GLY A 93 1.57 -1.37 -1.31
N ALA A 94 2.86 -1.04 -1.31
CA ALA A 94 3.38 0.26 -0.87
C ALA A 94 2.98 1.40 -1.83
N ILE A 95 3.02 1.17 -3.14
CA ILE A 95 2.54 2.16 -4.12
C ILE A 95 1.05 2.43 -3.91
N ALA A 96 0.26 1.38 -3.69
CA ALA A 96 -1.18 1.53 -3.49
C ALA A 96 -1.53 2.27 -2.19
N GLU A 97 -0.72 2.20 -1.14
CA GLU A 97 -0.89 3.06 0.05
C GLU A 97 -0.71 4.54 -0.24
N LEU A 98 0.16 4.90 -1.19
CA LEU A 98 0.36 6.29 -1.61
C LEU A 98 -0.80 6.76 -2.50
N ILE A 99 -1.31 5.88 -3.36
CA ILE A 99 -2.52 6.14 -4.17
C ILE A 99 -3.76 6.27 -3.27
N ASP A 100 -3.87 5.47 -2.20
CA ASP A 100 -4.96 5.57 -1.22
C ASP A 100 -5.05 7.00 -0.64
N ASN A 101 -3.90 7.66 -0.42
CA ASN A 101 -3.90 9.03 0.08
C ASN A 101 -4.46 10.02 -0.96
N ALA A 102 -4.14 9.87 -2.24
CA ALA A 102 -4.70 10.70 -3.30
C ALA A 102 -6.20 10.43 -3.52
N VAL A 103 -6.65 9.18 -3.39
CA VAL A 103 -8.07 8.81 -3.49
C VAL A 103 -8.87 9.37 -2.29
N ASP A 104 -8.29 9.37 -1.08
CA ASP A 104 -8.90 10.02 0.08
C ASP A 104 -9.09 11.54 -0.13
N GLU A 105 -8.34 12.17 -1.03
CA GLU A 105 -8.43 13.60 -1.38
C GLU A 105 -9.51 13.93 -2.43
N ILE A 106 -10.26 12.94 -2.95
CA ILE A 106 -11.41 13.19 -3.84
C ILE A 106 -12.43 14.11 -3.17
N GLN A 107 -12.64 13.96 -1.85
CA GLN A 107 -13.53 14.82 -1.08
C GLN A 107 -13.04 16.29 -1.00
N ASN A 108 -11.75 16.52 -1.27
CA ASN A 108 -11.09 17.82 -1.33
C ASN A 108 -10.85 18.29 -2.77
N GLY A 109 -11.50 17.67 -3.75
CA GLY A 109 -11.45 18.10 -5.16
C GLY A 109 -10.39 17.42 -6.02
N ALA A 110 -9.70 16.38 -5.53
CA ALA A 110 -8.80 15.60 -6.38
C ALA A 110 -9.57 14.97 -7.55
N THR A 111 -9.02 15.10 -8.76
CA THR A 111 -9.57 14.51 -9.99
C THR A 111 -8.60 13.54 -10.65
N PHE A 112 -7.34 13.52 -10.24
CA PHE A 112 -6.40 12.53 -10.72
C PHE A 112 -5.27 12.23 -9.73
N VAL A 113 -4.63 11.09 -9.98
CA VAL A 113 -3.30 10.76 -9.47
C VAL A 113 -2.45 10.20 -10.62
N ILE A 114 -1.26 10.75 -10.77
CA ILE A 114 -0.23 10.35 -11.72
C ILE A 114 0.78 9.47 -10.97
N VAL A 115 1.11 8.33 -11.56
CA VAL A 115 2.21 7.45 -11.14
C VAL A 115 3.15 7.30 -12.32
N ASP A 116 4.38 7.78 -12.20
CA ASP A 116 5.33 7.77 -13.32
C ASP A 116 6.77 7.51 -12.90
N LYS A 117 7.63 7.30 -13.90
CA LYS A 117 9.09 7.35 -13.78
C LYS A 117 9.54 8.80 -13.94
N THR A 118 10.41 9.26 -13.05
CA THR A 118 11.22 10.46 -13.28
C THR A 118 12.70 10.12 -13.16
N LEU A 119 13.56 11.02 -13.61
CA LEU A 119 15.01 10.86 -13.49
C LEU A 119 15.53 11.78 -12.41
N ASN A 120 16.39 11.25 -11.54
CA ASN A 120 17.15 12.05 -10.60
C ASN A 120 18.15 12.94 -11.39
N PRO A 121 18.04 14.28 -11.34
CA PRO A 121 18.90 15.16 -12.13
C PRO A 121 20.40 15.00 -11.83
N ARG A 122 20.78 14.55 -10.62
CA ARG A 122 22.18 14.42 -10.22
C ARG A 122 22.93 13.28 -10.90
N ASP A 123 22.27 12.13 -11.05
CA ASP A 123 22.93 10.89 -11.47
C ASP A 123 22.16 10.13 -12.56
N GLN A 124 21.03 10.67 -13.02
CA GLN A 124 20.14 10.08 -14.01
C GLN A 124 19.55 8.72 -13.58
N SER A 125 19.61 8.40 -12.29
CA SER A 125 18.96 7.19 -11.75
C SER A 125 17.43 7.33 -11.82
N PRO A 126 16.71 6.21 -12.02
CA PRO A 126 15.25 6.23 -12.00
C PRO A 126 14.72 6.53 -10.59
N ALA A 127 13.66 7.32 -10.55
CA ALA A 127 12.88 7.63 -9.36
C ALA A 127 11.39 7.43 -9.65
N LEU A 128 10.62 7.07 -8.62
CA LEU A 128 9.18 6.93 -8.70
C LEU A 128 8.51 8.26 -8.35
N LEU A 129 7.70 8.77 -9.28
CA LEU A 129 6.88 9.98 -9.13
C LEU A 129 5.45 9.57 -8.81
N ILE A 130 4.87 10.16 -7.77
CA ILE A 130 3.44 10.10 -7.48
C ILE A 130 2.94 11.54 -7.29
N GLN A 131 1.95 11.96 -8.06
CA GLN A 131 1.44 13.32 -8.01
C GLN A 131 -0.08 13.34 -8.11
N ASP A 132 -0.74 14.06 -7.20
CA ASP A 132 -2.17 14.30 -7.21
C ASP A 132 -2.49 15.80 -7.21
N ASN A 133 -3.71 16.12 -7.62
CA ASN A 133 -4.27 17.47 -7.57
C ASN A 133 -5.29 17.65 -6.45
N GLY A 134 -5.13 16.93 -5.34
CA GLY A 134 -5.97 17.07 -4.15
C GLY A 134 -5.78 18.41 -3.44
N GLY A 135 -6.27 18.51 -2.20
CA GLY A 135 -6.21 19.77 -1.44
C GLY A 135 -4.79 20.19 -1.02
N GLY A 136 -3.83 19.27 -1.11
CA GLY A 136 -2.47 19.45 -0.63
C GLY A 136 -2.39 19.66 0.89
N MET A 137 -1.20 20.03 1.36
CA MET A 137 -0.89 20.14 2.78
C MET A 137 -0.37 21.55 3.12
N ASP A 138 -1.00 22.19 4.10
CA ASP A 138 -0.42 23.35 4.75
C ASP A 138 0.92 22.98 5.44
N PRO A 139 1.77 23.96 5.81
CA PRO A 139 3.07 23.72 6.44
C PRO A 139 3.04 22.82 7.69
N GLU A 140 1.99 22.88 8.50
CA GLU A 140 1.87 22.03 9.68
C GLU A 140 1.38 20.62 9.32
N ALA A 141 0.49 20.50 8.33
CA ALA A 141 0.00 19.22 7.82
C ALA A 141 1.14 18.40 7.20
N ILE A 142 2.03 19.01 6.41
CA ILE A 142 3.20 18.29 5.86
C ILE A 142 4.18 17.87 6.97
N ARG A 143 4.36 18.69 8.02
CA ARG A 143 5.18 18.34 9.19
C ARG A 143 4.62 17.13 9.93
N ARG A 144 3.31 17.09 10.15
CA ARG A 144 2.61 15.91 10.71
C ARG A 144 2.70 14.71 9.77
N CYS A 145 2.56 14.93 8.47
CA CYS A 145 2.69 13.91 7.43
C CYS A 145 4.08 13.27 7.42
N MET A 146 5.15 14.01 7.74
CA MET A 146 6.51 13.50 7.85
C MET A 146 6.85 12.94 9.24
N SER A 147 6.10 13.30 10.28
CA SER A 147 6.30 12.87 11.66
C SER A 147 5.61 11.52 11.94
N PHE A 148 6.20 10.66 12.77
CA PHE A 148 5.59 9.37 13.14
C PHE A 148 4.40 9.55 14.09
N GLY A 149 3.34 8.75 13.88
CA GLY A 149 2.20 8.65 14.82
C GLY A 149 1.13 9.73 14.71
N PHE A 150 1.14 10.58 13.69
CA PHE A 150 0.11 11.60 13.46
C PHE A 150 -0.79 11.25 12.27
N SER A 151 -2.10 11.31 12.48
CA SER A 151 -3.13 11.21 11.44
C SER A 151 -4.29 12.14 11.79
N ASP A 152 -4.60 13.10 10.93
CA ASP A 152 -5.76 13.99 11.09
C ASP A 152 -7.05 13.38 10.50
N LYS A 153 -6.94 12.22 9.83
CA LYS A 153 -8.07 11.53 9.18
C LYS A 153 -9.01 10.96 10.24
N LYS A 154 -9.96 11.77 10.70
CA LYS A 154 -11.02 11.40 11.66
C LYS A 154 -12.22 10.70 11.01
N SER A 155 -12.26 10.65 9.67
CA SER A 155 -13.36 10.03 8.93
C SER A 155 -13.26 8.50 8.97
N LYS A 156 -14.34 7.83 9.41
CA LYS A 156 -14.45 6.35 9.36
C LYS A 156 -14.38 5.80 7.94
N ALA A 157 -14.65 6.63 6.92
CA ALA A 157 -14.67 6.27 5.51
C ALA A 157 -13.29 6.36 4.82
N ALA A 158 -12.32 7.06 5.42
CA ALA A 158 -10.97 7.16 4.85
C ALA A 158 -10.22 5.82 4.94
N ILE A 159 -9.45 5.52 3.89
CA ILE A 159 -8.63 4.31 3.82
C ILE A 159 -7.42 4.43 4.75
N GLY A 160 -6.81 5.62 4.83
CA GLY A 160 -5.68 5.90 5.72
C GLY A 160 -6.13 6.21 7.16
N GLN A 161 -5.79 5.34 8.12
CA GLN A 161 -6.18 5.52 9.54
C GLN A 161 -5.00 5.64 10.50
N TYR A 162 -3.87 4.99 10.20
CA TYR A 162 -2.79 4.77 11.17
C TYR A 162 -1.66 5.82 11.16
N GLY A 163 -1.68 6.81 10.24
CA GLY A 163 -0.67 7.88 10.19
C GLY A 163 0.76 7.45 9.82
N ASN A 164 0.98 6.16 9.54
CA ASN A 164 2.30 5.60 9.22
C ASN A 164 2.46 5.15 7.76
N GLY A 165 1.35 4.95 7.03
CA GLY A 165 1.34 4.39 5.68
C GLY A 165 2.26 5.10 4.69
N PHE A 166 2.33 6.44 4.74
CA PHE A 166 3.26 7.22 3.92
C PHE A 166 4.72 6.82 4.19
N LYS A 167 5.17 6.86 5.45
CA LYS A 167 6.57 6.60 5.82
C LYS A 167 6.98 5.17 5.52
N THR A 168 6.11 4.21 5.87
CA THR A 168 6.39 2.78 5.66
C THR A 168 6.49 2.47 4.18
N SER A 169 5.60 3.06 3.37
CA SER A 169 5.57 2.84 1.92
C SER A 169 6.75 3.49 1.21
N THR A 170 7.06 4.76 1.49
CA THR A 170 8.17 5.45 0.82
C THR A 170 9.51 4.80 1.18
N MET A 171 9.73 4.46 2.44
CA MET A 171 10.96 3.79 2.89
C MET A 171 11.07 2.34 2.38
N ARG A 172 9.94 1.69 2.06
CA ARG A 172 9.94 0.39 1.37
C ARG A 172 10.34 0.48 -0.09
N LEU A 173 10.04 1.59 -0.76
CA LEU A 173 10.25 1.74 -2.21
C LEU A 173 11.62 2.32 -2.54
N GLY A 174 12.15 3.21 -1.71
CA GLY A 174 13.51 3.75 -1.86
C GLY A 174 14.08 4.25 -0.55
N ALA A 175 15.37 4.57 -0.56
CA ALA A 175 16.06 5.08 0.62
C ALA A 175 15.60 6.51 0.96
N ASP A 176 15.19 7.29 -0.03
CA ASP A 176 14.96 8.72 0.13
C ASP A 176 13.70 9.17 -0.59
N VAL A 177 12.95 10.09 0.04
CA VAL A 177 11.75 10.70 -0.52
C VAL A 177 11.74 12.20 -0.28
N ILE A 178 11.44 12.95 -1.34
CA ILE A 178 11.15 14.38 -1.26
C ILE A 178 9.68 14.61 -1.62
N VAL A 179 9.02 15.48 -0.87
CA VAL A 179 7.62 15.85 -1.05
C VAL A 179 7.51 17.33 -1.29
N PHE A 180 6.76 17.70 -2.31
CA PHE A 180 6.33 19.05 -2.62
C PHE A 180 4.82 19.09 -2.43
N SER A 181 4.31 20.10 -1.72
CA SER A 181 2.87 20.26 -1.57
C SER A 181 2.47 21.72 -1.72
N CYS A 182 1.45 21.97 -2.55
CA CYS A 182 0.79 23.26 -2.66
C CYS A 182 -0.51 23.18 -1.88
N HIS A 183 -0.79 24.18 -1.06
CA HIS A 183 -2.07 24.28 -0.37
C HIS A 183 -2.62 25.69 -0.45
N LEU A 184 -3.89 25.79 -0.87
CA LEU A 184 -4.65 27.02 -0.90
C LEU A 184 -5.76 26.94 0.17
N GLY A 185 -5.51 27.55 1.32
CA GLY A 185 -6.43 27.60 2.45
C GLY A 185 -6.60 29.04 2.94
N ASP A 186 -7.83 29.46 3.29
CA ASP A 186 -8.12 30.81 3.80
C ASP A 186 -7.52 31.97 2.98
N ARG A 187 -7.45 31.81 1.64
CA ARG A 187 -6.82 32.74 0.68
C ARG A 187 -5.30 32.90 0.82
N VAL A 188 -4.66 32.02 1.58
CA VAL A 188 -3.21 31.90 1.70
C VAL A 188 -2.77 30.71 0.85
N MET A 189 -1.90 30.98 -0.11
CA MET A 189 -1.25 29.94 -0.90
C MET A 189 0.12 29.65 -0.28
N THR A 190 0.35 28.38 0.03
CA THR A 190 1.61 27.90 0.59
C THR A 190 2.22 26.82 -0.29
N GLN A 191 3.55 26.79 -0.34
CA GLN A 191 4.33 25.77 -1.01
C GLN A 191 5.35 25.23 -0.02
N SER A 192 5.25 23.95 0.28
CA SER A 192 6.08 23.31 1.30
C SER A 192 6.89 22.18 0.70
N ILE A 193 8.16 22.09 1.08
CA ILE A 193 9.07 21.02 0.67
C ILE A 193 9.53 20.29 1.92
N GLY A 194 9.44 18.95 1.91
CA GLY A 194 9.95 18.12 2.98
C GLY A 194 10.79 16.96 2.45
N LEU A 195 11.90 16.65 3.12
CA LEU A 195 12.79 15.56 2.77
C LEU A 195 12.90 14.55 3.91
N LEU A 196 12.48 13.31 3.65
CA LEU A 196 12.74 12.17 4.51
C LEU A 196 13.80 11.29 3.82
N SER A 197 15.04 11.38 4.30
CA SER A 197 16.19 10.75 3.64
C SER A 197 16.94 9.82 4.60
N TYR A 198 16.88 8.52 4.34
CA TYR A 198 17.69 7.53 5.04
C TYR A 198 19.19 7.76 4.77
N THR A 199 19.53 8.14 3.53
CA THR A 199 20.90 8.40 3.11
C THR A 199 21.52 9.55 3.90
N PHE A 200 20.82 10.67 4.03
CA PHE A 200 21.22 11.80 4.86
C PHE A 200 21.47 11.36 6.30
N LEU A 201 20.46 10.75 6.94
CA LEU A 201 20.52 10.39 8.36
C LEU A 201 21.66 9.42 8.67
N THR A 202 21.89 8.44 7.81
CA THR A 202 22.94 7.43 8.00
C THR A 202 24.34 7.99 7.73
N GLN A 203 24.53 8.77 6.67
CA GLN A 203 25.87 9.29 6.32
C GLN A 203 26.34 10.38 7.29
N THR A 204 25.42 11.13 7.88
CA THR A 204 25.74 12.17 8.87
C THR A 204 25.74 11.65 10.31
N GLY A 205 25.36 10.38 10.53
CA GLY A 205 25.40 9.72 11.83
C GLY A 205 24.36 10.23 12.83
N HIS A 206 23.20 10.72 12.36
CA HIS A 206 22.15 11.19 13.25
C HIS A 206 21.57 10.04 14.09
N ASP A 207 21.44 10.29 15.39
CA ASP A 207 20.77 9.40 16.33
C ASP A 207 19.25 9.61 16.39
N ARG A 208 18.75 10.71 15.79
CA ARG A 208 17.34 11.09 15.71
C ARG A 208 16.90 11.36 14.27
N ILE A 209 15.62 11.21 13.98
CA ILE A 209 15.08 11.60 12.67
C ILE A 209 15.02 13.12 12.62
N VAL A 210 15.76 13.66 11.66
CA VAL A 210 15.71 15.06 11.24
C VAL A 210 15.12 15.08 9.84
N VAL A 211 14.06 15.87 9.64
CA VAL A 211 13.40 16.06 8.35
C VAL A 211 13.61 17.53 7.95
N PRO A 212 14.51 17.83 7.00
CA PRO A 212 14.64 19.17 6.46
C PRO A 212 13.35 19.60 5.78
N MET A 213 12.83 20.77 6.16
CA MET A 213 11.60 21.31 5.59
C MET A 213 11.68 22.81 5.41
N VAL A 214 11.19 23.30 4.27
CA VAL A 214 11.10 24.73 3.94
C VAL A 214 9.71 25.05 3.44
N ASP A 215 9.23 26.24 3.80
CA ASP A 215 7.89 26.69 3.47
C ASP A 215 7.98 28.07 2.79
N TYR A 216 7.24 28.23 1.71
CA TYR A 216 7.06 29.49 1.00
C TYR A 216 5.59 29.89 1.07
N GLU A 217 5.34 31.19 1.12
CA GLU A 217 4.00 31.76 1.18
C GLU A 217 3.83 32.83 0.10
N LEU A 218 2.67 32.84 -0.55
CA LEU A 218 2.37 33.84 -1.56
C LEU A 218 2.17 35.20 -0.89
N ASN A 219 3.04 36.14 -1.22
CA ASN A 219 2.84 37.52 -0.84
C ASN A 219 1.78 38.14 -1.74
N THR A 220 0.59 38.40 -1.18
CA THR A 220 -0.56 38.95 -1.93
C THR A 220 -0.35 40.35 -2.49
N ILE A 221 0.65 41.09 -1.99
CA ILE A 221 0.99 42.44 -2.44
C ILE A 221 1.94 42.38 -3.64
N THR A 222 2.97 41.52 -3.57
CA THR A 222 3.98 41.39 -4.63
C THR A 222 3.58 40.38 -5.71
N GLY A 223 2.65 39.48 -5.40
CA GLY A 223 2.26 38.35 -6.26
C GLY A 223 3.32 37.25 -6.33
N ASN A 224 4.38 37.32 -5.53
CA ASN A 224 5.50 36.39 -5.55
C ASN A 224 5.48 35.44 -4.36
N MET A 225 6.01 34.24 -4.56
CA MET A 225 6.30 33.32 -3.46
C MET A 225 7.51 33.82 -2.67
N GLU A 226 7.34 34.01 -1.37
CA GLU A 226 8.37 34.49 -0.46
C GLU A 226 8.62 33.48 0.66
N ILE A 227 9.78 33.57 1.31
CA ILE A 227 10.10 32.69 2.45
C ILE A 227 9.07 32.91 3.55
N SER A 228 8.47 31.82 4.03
CA SER A 228 7.53 31.87 5.16
C SER A 228 8.24 32.41 6.41
N HIS A 229 7.69 33.48 6.99
CA HIS A 229 8.21 34.08 8.24
C HIS A 229 7.81 33.32 9.51
N ARG A 230 7.28 32.09 9.38
CA ARG A 230 6.93 31.22 10.52
C ARG A 230 8.14 30.81 11.36
N TYR A 231 9.31 30.72 10.74
CA TYR A 231 10.55 30.32 11.40
C TYR A 231 11.65 31.35 11.16
N ASP A 232 12.69 31.25 11.97
CA ASP A 232 13.87 32.09 11.81
C ASP A 232 14.57 31.83 10.47
N LYS A 233 15.14 32.89 9.90
CA LYS A 233 15.80 32.84 8.59
C LYS A 233 16.99 31.88 8.60
N GLU A 234 17.72 31.80 9.71
CA GLU A 234 18.84 30.86 9.84
C GLU A 234 18.37 29.40 9.80
N TYR A 235 17.25 29.11 10.46
CA TYR A 235 16.62 27.79 10.42
C TYR A 235 16.18 27.40 9.00
N PHE A 236 15.53 28.32 8.29
CA PHE A 236 15.15 28.12 6.89
C PHE A 236 16.38 27.86 6.00
N MET A 237 17.41 28.71 6.10
CA MET A 237 18.64 28.57 5.29
C MET A 237 19.38 27.27 5.59
N SER A 238 19.39 26.82 6.85
CA SER A 238 19.95 25.51 7.23
C SER A 238 19.18 24.37 6.59
N ASN A 239 17.84 24.37 6.66
CA ASN A 239 17.02 23.34 6.02
C ASN A 239 17.15 23.34 4.50
N LEU A 240 17.16 24.52 3.88
CA LEU A 240 17.40 24.66 2.44
C LEU A 240 18.77 24.07 2.07
N SER A 241 19.83 24.36 2.82
CA SER A 241 21.16 23.80 2.55
C SER A 241 21.18 22.27 2.58
N MET A 242 20.42 21.65 3.50
CA MET A 242 20.28 20.20 3.57
C MET A 242 19.50 19.65 2.37
N LEU A 243 18.40 20.30 1.97
CA LEU A 243 17.63 19.93 0.77
C LEU A 243 18.51 20.00 -0.48
N LEU A 244 19.26 21.09 -0.66
CA LEU A 244 20.17 21.29 -1.80
C LEU A 244 21.37 20.35 -1.80
N GLN A 245 21.69 19.71 -0.68
CA GLN A 245 22.78 18.74 -0.59
C GLN A 245 22.29 17.30 -0.83
N TRP A 246 21.14 16.94 -0.26
CA TRP A 246 20.69 15.54 -0.16
C TRP A 246 19.51 15.17 -1.07
N SER A 247 18.79 16.16 -1.61
CA SER A 247 17.72 15.92 -2.59
C SER A 247 18.25 15.79 -4.03
N PRO A 248 17.43 15.35 -4.99
CA PRO A 248 17.79 15.33 -6.42
C PRO A 248 18.11 16.71 -7.03
N TYR A 249 17.78 17.80 -6.32
CA TYR A 249 17.90 19.18 -6.82
C TYR A 249 19.03 19.90 -6.08
N SER A 250 19.88 20.62 -6.83
CA SER A 250 21.09 21.25 -6.29
C SER A 250 20.96 22.76 -6.13
N THR A 251 19.89 23.35 -6.68
CA THR A 251 19.60 24.79 -6.56
C THR A 251 18.16 25.03 -6.08
N GLU A 252 17.94 26.17 -5.43
CA GLU A 252 16.60 26.59 -4.99
C GLU A 252 15.65 26.76 -6.19
N ALA A 253 16.15 27.27 -7.32
CA ALA A 253 15.37 27.40 -8.54
C ALA A 253 14.88 26.04 -9.09
N GLU A 254 15.70 24.99 -9.02
CA GLU A 254 15.30 23.63 -9.41
C GLU A 254 14.23 23.03 -8.49
N LEU A 255 14.32 23.32 -7.18
CA LEU A 255 13.30 22.93 -6.21
C LEU A 255 11.97 23.65 -6.49
N LEU A 256 12.01 24.97 -6.67
CA LEU A 256 10.82 25.78 -6.92
C LEU A 256 10.14 25.40 -8.25
N LYS A 257 10.93 25.04 -9.27
CA LYS A 257 10.42 24.54 -10.55
C LYS A 257 9.56 23.28 -10.40
N GLN A 258 9.72 22.50 -9.32
CA GLN A 258 8.87 21.32 -9.09
C GLN A 258 7.42 21.65 -8.76
N PHE A 259 7.09 22.91 -8.47
CA PHE A 259 5.70 23.34 -8.22
C PHE A 259 4.93 23.73 -9.49
N ASP A 260 5.62 23.98 -10.61
CA ASP A 260 5.05 24.54 -11.85
C ASP A 260 3.89 23.69 -12.42
N ASP A 261 3.95 22.37 -12.26
CA ASP A 261 3.00 21.38 -12.76
C ASP A 261 2.06 20.84 -11.67
N ILE A 262 2.18 21.28 -10.40
CA ILE A 262 1.25 20.93 -9.32
C ILE A 262 0.02 21.84 -9.37
N GLY A 263 0.23 23.13 -9.64
CA GLY A 263 -0.82 24.15 -9.62
C GLY A 263 -1.03 24.76 -8.22
N SER A 264 -2.24 25.27 -7.96
CA SER A 264 -2.57 25.99 -6.71
C SER A 264 -2.79 25.08 -5.50
N HIS A 265 -3.07 23.81 -5.72
CA HIS A 265 -3.24 22.79 -4.69
C HIS A 265 -2.82 21.42 -5.25
N GLY A 266 -2.30 20.55 -4.39
CA GLY A 266 -1.89 19.20 -4.76
C GLY A 266 -0.62 18.77 -4.07
N THR A 267 -0.22 17.53 -4.30
CA THR A 267 0.99 16.95 -3.70
C THR A 267 1.77 16.19 -4.76
N LYS A 268 3.09 16.36 -4.74
CA LYS A 268 4.05 15.61 -5.55
C LYS A 268 5.06 14.93 -4.65
N VAL A 269 5.18 13.62 -4.78
CA VAL A 269 6.08 12.75 -4.03
C VAL A 269 7.08 12.14 -5.01
N ILE A 270 8.37 12.29 -4.75
CA ILE A 270 9.44 11.70 -5.54
C ILE A 270 10.27 10.79 -4.64
N ILE A 271 10.21 9.49 -4.90
CA ILE A 271 10.98 8.48 -4.19
C ILE A 271 12.16 8.10 -5.07
N TYR A 272 13.37 8.27 -4.56
CA TYR A 272 14.62 8.05 -5.29
C TYR A 272 15.57 7.19 -4.46
N ASN A 273 16.69 6.79 -5.06
CA ASN A 273 17.53 5.72 -4.53
C ASN A 273 16.69 4.46 -4.26
N LEU A 274 15.95 4.04 -5.31
CA LEU A 274 15.05 2.89 -5.29
C LEU A 274 15.82 1.61 -4.95
N TRP A 275 15.15 0.70 -4.24
CA TRP A 275 15.77 -0.56 -3.83
C TRP A 275 15.93 -1.54 -5.00
N PHE A 276 16.95 -2.39 -4.89
CA PHE A 276 17.21 -3.48 -5.80
C PHE A 276 16.56 -4.78 -5.27
N SER A 277 16.17 -5.69 -6.15
CA SER A 277 15.81 -7.06 -5.81
C SER A 277 17.00 -7.84 -5.26
N ASP A 278 16.75 -9.02 -4.69
CA ASP A 278 17.79 -9.92 -4.16
C ASP A 278 18.82 -10.33 -5.24
N ASP A 279 18.39 -10.37 -6.52
CA ASP A 279 19.25 -10.64 -7.68
C ASP A 279 20.12 -9.43 -8.08
N GLY A 280 19.91 -8.28 -7.45
CA GLY A 280 20.64 -7.03 -7.68
C GLY A 280 20.16 -6.23 -8.89
N ASN A 281 18.98 -6.55 -9.45
CA ASN A 281 18.29 -5.72 -10.44
C ASN A 281 17.39 -4.70 -9.74
N VAL A 282 16.97 -3.61 -10.38
CA VAL A 282 15.99 -2.70 -9.75
C VAL A 282 14.68 -3.48 -9.54
N GLU A 283 14.07 -3.41 -8.35
CA GLU A 283 12.84 -4.17 -8.06
C GLU A 283 11.68 -3.71 -8.96
N LEU A 284 11.59 -2.39 -9.18
CA LEU A 284 10.68 -1.75 -10.12
C LEU A 284 11.35 -1.63 -11.49
N ASP A 285 10.78 -2.33 -12.46
CA ASP A 285 11.16 -2.26 -13.87
C ASP A 285 10.29 -1.23 -14.59
N PHE A 286 10.96 -0.20 -15.12
CA PHE A 286 10.36 0.91 -15.84
C PHE A 286 10.56 0.84 -17.35
N ASP A 287 11.29 -0.18 -17.83
CA ASP A 287 11.87 -0.19 -19.19
C ASP A 287 11.28 -1.29 -20.06
N THR A 288 10.86 -2.44 -19.50
CA THR A 288 10.25 -3.54 -20.28
C THR A 288 8.94 -3.14 -20.96
N ASP A 289 8.13 -2.31 -20.29
CA ASP A 289 6.86 -1.80 -20.83
C ASP A 289 6.80 -0.29 -20.56
N PRO A 290 6.82 0.55 -21.60
CA PRO A 290 6.84 2.01 -21.43
C PRO A 290 5.55 2.54 -20.79
N GLU A 291 4.45 1.79 -20.85
CA GLU A 291 3.15 2.16 -20.29
C GLU A 291 2.90 1.45 -18.95
N ASP A 292 3.85 0.74 -18.36
CA ASP A 292 3.66 0.06 -17.08
C ASP A 292 4.85 0.28 -16.12
N ILE A 293 4.63 -0.09 -14.87
CA ILE A 293 5.70 -0.31 -13.90
C ILE A 293 5.57 -1.75 -13.47
N ARG A 294 6.62 -2.53 -13.73
CA ARG A 294 6.60 -3.98 -13.51
C ARG A 294 7.49 -4.34 -12.33
N ILE A 295 7.27 -5.51 -11.74
CA ILE A 295 8.21 -6.09 -10.78
C ILE A 295 8.98 -7.20 -11.47
N GLY A 296 10.32 -7.14 -11.39
CA GLY A 296 11.20 -8.19 -11.87
C GLY A 296 11.26 -9.36 -10.90
N GLY A 297 10.98 -10.58 -11.39
CA GLY A 297 11.00 -11.80 -10.59
C GLY A 297 9.99 -12.83 -11.09
N ASP A 298 10.30 -14.11 -10.90
CA ASP A 298 9.60 -15.28 -11.45
C ASP A 298 8.10 -15.08 -11.69
N VAL A 299 7.73 -14.81 -12.95
CA VAL A 299 6.42 -15.20 -13.47
C VAL A 299 6.41 -16.72 -13.35
N LYS A 300 5.93 -17.23 -12.21
CA LYS A 300 5.78 -18.67 -12.00
C LYS A 300 4.99 -19.17 -13.20
N LYS A 301 5.64 -19.94 -14.06
CA LYS A 301 4.99 -20.52 -15.25
C LYS A 301 3.72 -21.19 -14.77
N VAL A 302 2.57 -20.67 -15.19
CA VAL A 302 1.33 -21.17 -14.62
C VAL A 302 1.16 -22.59 -15.10
N GLN A 303 0.87 -23.50 -14.16
CA GLN A 303 0.57 -24.89 -14.49
C GLN A 303 -0.80 -24.94 -15.19
N ALA A 304 -0.77 -24.71 -16.49
CA ALA A 304 -1.92 -24.77 -17.37
C ALA A 304 -1.62 -25.68 -18.55
N ILE A 305 -2.69 -26.25 -19.12
CA ILE A 305 -2.63 -27.00 -20.38
C ILE A 305 -1.99 -26.10 -21.43
N PRO A 306 -1.04 -26.59 -22.26
CA PRO A 306 -0.34 -25.77 -23.25
C PRO A 306 -1.25 -24.88 -24.10
N ALA A 307 -2.42 -25.39 -24.51
CA ALA A 307 -3.43 -24.67 -25.27
C ALA A 307 -4.03 -23.45 -24.54
N TRP A 308 -3.96 -23.43 -23.20
CA TRP A 308 -4.59 -22.42 -22.33
C TRP A 308 -3.58 -21.54 -21.61
N ARG A 309 -2.27 -21.80 -21.77
CA ARG A 309 -1.22 -21.04 -21.06
C ARG A 309 -1.31 -19.55 -21.35
N SER A 310 -1.46 -19.17 -22.61
CA SER A 310 -1.56 -17.76 -22.99
C SER A 310 -2.77 -17.07 -22.35
N VAL A 311 -3.96 -17.67 -22.44
CA VAL A 311 -5.19 -17.15 -21.82
C VAL A 311 -5.02 -17.01 -20.31
N ASN A 312 -4.40 -18.00 -19.67
CA ASN A 312 -4.22 -18.02 -18.24
C ASN A 312 -3.16 -17.00 -17.78
N GLU A 313 -1.99 -16.95 -18.42
CA GLU A 313 -0.92 -15.99 -18.13
C GLU A 313 -1.37 -14.54 -18.33
N GLN A 314 -2.23 -14.29 -19.33
CA GLN A 314 -2.81 -12.96 -19.60
C GLN A 314 -3.97 -12.60 -18.67
N HIS A 315 -4.54 -13.57 -17.94
CA HIS A 315 -5.63 -13.29 -17.02
C HIS A 315 -5.16 -12.38 -15.87
N ILE A 316 -6.04 -11.48 -15.43
CA ILE A 316 -5.70 -10.44 -14.46
C ILE A 316 -5.18 -10.99 -13.13
N ALA A 317 -5.70 -12.14 -12.68
CA ALA A 317 -5.23 -12.83 -11.49
C ALA A 317 -3.73 -13.16 -11.52
N ASN A 318 -3.16 -13.39 -12.70
CA ASN A 318 -1.74 -13.68 -12.86
C ASN A 318 -0.93 -12.41 -13.17
N ARG A 319 -1.51 -11.48 -13.95
CA ARG A 319 -0.87 -10.21 -14.30
C ARG A 319 -0.66 -9.29 -13.11
N LEU A 320 -1.61 -9.24 -12.17
CA LEU A 320 -1.56 -8.32 -11.02
C LEU A 320 -0.29 -8.49 -10.17
N HIS A 321 0.35 -9.67 -10.18
CA HIS A 321 1.56 -9.94 -9.42
C HIS A 321 2.79 -9.19 -9.92
N HIS A 322 2.80 -8.79 -11.21
CA HIS A 322 3.98 -8.22 -11.85
C HIS A 322 3.69 -7.00 -12.74
N SER A 323 2.43 -6.64 -12.98
CA SER A 323 1.98 -5.47 -13.73
C SER A 323 1.22 -4.53 -12.80
N LEU A 324 1.77 -3.33 -12.55
CA LEU A 324 1.11 -2.33 -11.71
C LEU A 324 -0.20 -1.89 -12.35
N ARG A 325 -0.21 -1.69 -13.68
CA ARG A 325 -1.43 -1.38 -14.43
C ARG A 325 -2.56 -2.38 -14.17
N ALA A 326 -2.25 -3.67 -14.21
CA ALA A 326 -3.23 -4.71 -13.92
C ALA A 326 -3.74 -4.63 -12.47
N TYR A 327 -2.85 -4.40 -11.50
CA TYR A 327 -3.25 -4.25 -10.10
C TYR A 327 -4.12 -3.01 -9.86
N LEU A 328 -3.71 -1.85 -10.39
CA LEU A 328 -4.45 -0.58 -10.25
C LEU A 328 -5.84 -0.64 -10.87
N SER A 329 -6.02 -1.39 -11.97
CA SER A 329 -7.33 -1.53 -12.62
C SER A 329 -8.42 -2.14 -11.73
N ILE A 330 -8.03 -2.94 -10.72
CA ILE A 330 -8.96 -3.62 -9.79
C ILE A 330 -8.78 -3.18 -8.34
N LEU A 331 -7.87 -2.24 -8.08
CA LEU A 331 -7.48 -1.84 -6.72
C LEU A 331 -8.65 -1.32 -5.90
N TYR A 332 -9.59 -0.65 -6.57
CA TYR A 332 -10.81 -0.13 -5.96
C TYR A 332 -12.03 -0.83 -6.52
N LEU A 333 -13.00 -1.14 -5.66
CA LEU A 333 -14.26 -1.78 -6.08
C LEU A 333 -15.02 -0.85 -7.03
N LYS A 334 -15.01 0.46 -6.74
CA LYS A 334 -15.57 1.54 -7.54
C LYS A 334 -14.64 2.74 -7.50
N ILE A 335 -14.44 3.40 -8.63
CA ILE A 335 -13.76 4.71 -8.71
C ILE A 335 -14.79 5.70 -9.24
N PRO A 336 -14.96 6.89 -8.62
CA PRO A 336 -15.83 7.93 -9.16
C PRO A 336 -15.39 8.34 -10.58
N GLU A 337 -16.34 8.61 -11.48
CA GLU A 337 -16.04 9.03 -12.86
C GLU A 337 -15.22 10.33 -12.93
N THR A 338 -15.27 11.15 -11.87
CA THR A 338 -14.51 12.39 -11.73
C THR A 338 -13.05 12.19 -11.35
N PHE A 339 -12.63 10.97 -11.02
CA PHE A 339 -11.27 10.66 -10.59
C PHE A 339 -10.59 9.66 -11.52
N THR A 340 -9.35 9.95 -11.90
CA THR A 340 -8.59 9.11 -12.83
C THR A 340 -7.22 8.72 -12.28
N ILE A 341 -6.82 7.48 -12.54
CA ILE A 341 -5.46 7.02 -12.25
C ILE A 341 -4.69 7.02 -13.56
N VAL A 342 -3.59 7.76 -13.62
CA VAL A 342 -2.70 7.84 -14.78
C VAL A 342 -1.41 7.14 -14.43
N LEU A 343 -1.03 6.12 -15.20
CA LEU A 343 0.21 5.38 -15.03
C LEU A 343 1.05 5.56 -16.29
N ARG A 344 2.30 6.02 -16.15
CA ARG A 344 3.23 6.22 -17.28
C ARG A 344 2.60 7.00 -18.44
N GLY A 345 1.93 8.12 -18.12
CA GLY A 345 1.23 8.96 -19.10
C GLY A 345 -0.07 8.40 -19.70
N GLN A 346 -0.50 7.18 -19.35
CA GLN A 346 -1.72 6.55 -19.87
C GLN A 346 -2.75 6.28 -18.77
N PHE A 347 -4.02 6.57 -19.06
CA PHE A 347 -5.13 6.26 -18.15
C PHE A 347 -5.18 4.77 -17.82
N VAL A 348 -5.41 4.44 -16.56
CA VAL A 348 -5.68 3.06 -16.11
C VAL A 348 -7.17 2.84 -16.20
N GLU A 349 -7.60 1.96 -17.10
CA GLU A 349 -9.00 1.57 -17.23
C GLU A 349 -9.45 0.80 -15.98
N HIS A 350 -10.48 1.30 -15.29
CA HIS A 350 -11.07 0.61 -14.15
C HIS A 350 -11.82 -0.64 -14.62
N ARG A 351 -11.54 -1.77 -13.97
CA ARG A 351 -12.12 -3.07 -14.31
C ARG A 351 -13.00 -3.56 -13.17
N ASN A 352 -14.32 -3.53 -13.38
CA ASN A 352 -15.27 -4.15 -12.47
C ASN A 352 -15.29 -5.67 -12.67
N LEU A 353 -14.67 -6.40 -11.74
CA LEU A 353 -14.56 -7.87 -11.79
C LEU A 353 -15.92 -8.59 -11.81
N VAL A 354 -16.99 -7.99 -11.30
CA VAL A 354 -18.33 -8.58 -11.38
C VAL A 354 -18.80 -8.73 -12.83
N LEU A 355 -18.44 -7.78 -13.69
CA LEU A 355 -18.81 -7.82 -15.12
C LEU A 355 -18.09 -8.95 -15.87
N ASP A 356 -17.05 -9.54 -15.29
CA ASP A 356 -16.30 -10.67 -15.86
C ASP A 356 -16.81 -12.04 -15.44
N LEU A 357 -17.93 -12.06 -14.72
CA LEU A 357 -18.58 -13.28 -14.28
C LEU A 357 -19.77 -13.64 -15.17
N LYS A 358 -19.85 -14.92 -15.52
CA LYS A 358 -21.00 -15.60 -16.12
C LYS A 358 -21.80 -16.30 -15.02
N PHE A 359 -23.12 -16.43 -15.25
CA PHE A 359 -24.04 -17.12 -14.34
C PHE A 359 -23.97 -16.57 -12.91
N GLN A 360 -24.12 -15.25 -12.78
CA GLN A 360 -23.95 -14.54 -11.51
C GLN A 360 -25.05 -14.91 -10.53
N GLU A 361 -24.65 -15.18 -9.30
CA GLU A 361 -25.52 -15.37 -8.15
C GLU A 361 -25.17 -14.37 -7.05
N PHE A 362 -26.17 -13.96 -6.29
CA PHE A 362 -26.04 -12.97 -5.23
C PHE A 362 -26.34 -13.63 -3.88
N ILE A 363 -25.30 -13.85 -3.09
CA ILE A 363 -25.41 -14.55 -1.81
C ILE A 363 -25.20 -13.55 -0.67
N VAL A 364 -26.22 -13.39 0.17
CA VAL A 364 -26.13 -12.55 1.38
C VAL A 364 -25.55 -13.37 2.52
N TYR A 365 -24.47 -12.85 3.12
CA TYR A 365 -23.89 -13.38 4.35
C TYR A 365 -24.14 -12.41 5.51
N ARG A 366 -24.54 -12.96 6.66
CA ARG A 366 -24.80 -12.22 7.90
C ARG A 366 -23.87 -12.74 9.00
N PRO A 367 -22.69 -12.14 9.19
CA PRO A 367 -21.80 -12.55 10.26
C PRO A 367 -22.46 -12.33 11.63
N GLN A 368 -22.29 -13.30 12.53
CA GLN A 368 -22.76 -13.22 13.91
C GLN A 368 -21.57 -13.26 14.88
N THR A 369 -21.46 -12.24 15.71
CA THR A 369 -20.41 -12.10 16.74
C THR A 369 -21.04 -11.80 18.09
N GLY A 370 -20.90 -12.71 19.05
CA GLY A 370 -21.37 -12.49 20.43
C GLY A 370 -22.86 -12.16 20.57
N GLY A 371 -23.71 -12.62 19.63
CA GLY A 371 -25.15 -12.33 19.63
C GLY A 371 -25.56 -11.02 18.94
N CYS A 372 -24.60 -10.18 18.53
CA CYS A 372 -24.85 -9.01 17.69
C CYS A 372 -24.71 -9.37 16.20
N LYS A 373 -25.64 -8.87 15.38
CA LYS A 373 -25.58 -8.96 13.93
C LYS A 373 -24.62 -7.88 13.42
N GLU A 374 -23.60 -8.30 12.68
CA GLU A 374 -22.77 -7.37 11.93
C GLU A 374 -23.47 -6.93 10.64
N ALA A 375 -22.85 -5.98 9.93
CA ALA A 375 -23.35 -5.51 8.64
C ALA A 375 -23.50 -6.68 7.66
N GLU A 376 -24.59 -6.67 6.89
CA GLU A 376 -24.83 -7.67 5.85
C GLU A 376 -23.82 -7.52 4.72
N VAL A 377 -23.34 -8.64 4.21
CA VAL A 377 -22.34 -8.71 3.14
C VAL A 377 -22.98 -9.35 1.94
N LEU A 378 -23.06 -8.60 0.84
CA LEU A 378 -23.52 -9.12 -0.44
C LEU A 378 -22.32 -9.63 -1.23
N THR A 379 -22.27 -10.95 -1.46
CA THR A 379 -21.25 -11.57 -2.29
C THR A 379 -21.84 -11.84 -3.66
N THR A 380 -21.20 -11.30 -4.71
CA THR A 380 -21.50 -11.71 -6.09
C THR A 380 -20.55 -12.83 -6.48
N ILE A 381 -21.08 -13.99 -6.85
CA ILE A 381 -20.31 -15.18 -7.23
C ILE A 381 -20.66 -15.60 -8.65
N GLY A 382 -19.67 -16.08 -9.39
CA GLY A 382 -19.90 -16.54 -10.75
C GLY A 382 -18.70 -17.28 -11.35
N PHE A 383 -18.85 -17.74 -12.58
CA PHE A 383 -17.75 -18.28 -13.35
C PHE A 383 -17.03 -17.21 -14.16
N LEU A 384 -15.70 -17.24 -14.20
CA LEU A 384 -14.94 -16.40 -15.13
C LEU A 384 -15.40 -16.61 -16.57
N LYS A 385 -15.45 -15.54 -17.37
CA LYS A 385 -15.81 -15.62 -18.80
C LYS A 385 -14.95 -16.62 -19.57
N GLU A 386 -13.68 -16.75 -19.20
CA GLU A 386 -12.70 -17.61 -19.82
C GLU A 386 -12.76 -19.06 -19.30
N ALA A 387 -13.57 -19.36 -18.28
CA ALA A 387 -13.75 -20.72 -17.79
C ALA A 387 -14.35 -21.63 -18.89
N PRO A 388 -13.89 -22.89 -19.02
CA PRO A 388 -12.93 -23.61 -18.17
C PRO A 388 -11.44 -23.38 -18.52
N HIS A 389 -11.12 -22.54 -19.49
CA HIS A 389 -9.77 -22.33 -20.03
C HIS A 389 -8.84 -21.51 -19.13
N VAL A 390 -9.31 -21.06 -17.97
CA VAL A 390 -8.53 -20.34 -16.95
C VAL A 390 -8.47 -21.17 -15.66
N THR A 391 -7.38 -21.05 -14.90
CA THR A 391 -7.21 -21.70 -13.59
C THR A 391 -7.46 -20.76 -12.42
N ALA A 392 -7.56 -19.45 -12.69
CA ALA A 392 -7.87 -18.43 -11.70
C ALA A 392 -9.23 -18.71 -11.04
N HIS A 393 -9.30 -18.42 -9.75
CA HIS A 393 -10.44 -18.69 -8.89
C HIS A 393 -10.28 -17.95 -7.56
N GLY A 394 -11.30 -18.03 -6.71
CA GLY A 394 -11.26 -17.49 -5.37
C GLY A 394 -11.98 -16.14 -5.25
N PHE A 395 -11.80 -15.48 -4.11
CA PHE A 395 -12.57 -14.28 -3.78
C PHE A 395 -11.72 -13.02 -3.83
N ASN A 396 -12.24 -11.98 -4.46
CA ASN A 396 -11.70 -10.63 -4.39
C ASN A 396 -12.38 -9.92 -3.22
N VAL A 397 -11.65 -9.78 -2.12
CA VAL A 397 -12.16 -9.21 -0.86
C VAL A 397 -11.72 -7.77 -0.74
N TYR A 398 -12.69 -6.87 -0.74
CA TYR A 398 -12.50 -5.43 -0.53
C TYR A 398 -12.82 -5.04 0.92
N HIS A 399 -12.25 -3.95 1.39
CA HIS A 399 -12.58 -3.30 2.64
C HIS A 399 -12.57 -1.79 2.41
N LYS A 400 -13.70 -1.12 2.64
CA LYS A 400 -13.92 0.31 2.39
C LYS A 400 -13.45 0.70 1.00
N ASN A 401 -14.02 0.04 0.00
CA ASN A 401 -13.72 0.20 -1.43
C ASN A 401 -12.30 -0.23 -1.86
N ARG A 402 -11.41 -0.61 -0.95
CA ARG A 402 -10.01 -0.97 -1.24
C ARG A 402 -9.81 -2.49 -1.26
N LEU A 403 -9.21 -3.02 -2.33
CA LEU A 403 -8.90 -4.45 -2.47
C LEU A 403 -7.86 -4.89 -1.44
N ILE A 404 -8.16 -5.87 -0.60
CA ILE A 404 -7.21 -6.41 0.39
C ILE A 404 -6.65 -7.75 -0.07
N LEU A 405 -7.53 -8.68 -0.47
CA LEU A 405 -7.15 -10.00 -0.94
C LEU A 405 -7.64 -10.22 -2.38
N PRO A 406 -6.76 -10.12 -3.39
CA PRO A 406 -7.09 -10.51 -4.77
C PRO A 406 -7.15 -12.03 -4.91
N PHE A 407 -8.19 -12.55 -5.57
CA PHE A 407 -8.34 -13.97 -5.92
C PHE A 407 -7.98 -14.94 -4.77
N TRP A 408 -8.43 -14.64 -3.55
CA TRP A 408 -8.13 -15.43 -2.35
C TRP A 408 -8.62 -16.88 -2.53
N PRO A 409 -7.72 -17.86 -2.65
CA PRO A 409 -8.10 -19.24 -2.87
C PRO A 409 -8.59 -19.84 -1.55
N VAL A 410 -9.90 -19.84 -1.35
CA VAL A 410 -10.50 -20.44 -0.15
C VAL A 410 -10.64 -21.96 -0.26
N VAL A 411 -10.61 -22.52 -1.47
CA VAL A 411 -10.66 -23.97 -1.71
C VAL A 411 -9.42 -24.42 -2.44
N SER A 412 -8.95 -25.64 -2.13
CA SER A 412 -7.90 -26.32 -2.90
C SER A 412 -8.54 -27.27 -3.90
N TYR A 413 -8.04 -27.28 -5.13
CA TYR A 413 -8.49 -28.16 -6.19
C TYR A 413 -7.61 -29.40 -6.28
N SER A 414 -8.01 -30.46 -5.57
CA SER A 414 -7.49 -31.81 -5.84
C SER A 414 -8.14 -32.44 -7.08
N ASP A 415 -9.35 -32.01 -7.44
CA ASP A 415 -10.06 -32.29 -8.70
C ASP A 415 -10.52 -30.98 -9.37
N SER A 416 -11.25 -31.04 -10.49
CA SER A 416 -11.71 -29.83 -11.18
C SER A 416 -12.72 -28.98 -10.39
N ARG A 417 -13.17 -29.40 -9.20
CA ARG A 417 -14.32 -28.83 -8.49
C ARG A 417 -14.01 -27.46 -7.91
N GLY A 418 -14.64 -26.43 -8.48
CA GLY A 418 -14.54 -25.03 -8.07
C GLY A 418 -13.66 -24.20 -9.00
N ARG A 419 -12.95 -24.82 -9.95
CA ARG A 419 -12.04 -24.12 -10.87
C ARG A 419 -12.76 -23.08 -11.71
N GLY A 420 -12.34 -21.83 -11.62
CA GLY A 420 -12.96 -20.73 -12.37
C GLY A 420 -14.12 -20.06 -11.63
N VAL A 421 -14.50 -20.54 -10.43
CA VAL A 421 -15.42 -19.81 -9.55
C VAL A 421 -14.68 -18.62 -8.96
N VAL A 422 -15.23 -17.44 -9.18
CA VAL A 422 -14.75 -16.19 -8.60
C VAL A 422 -15.88 -15.49 -7.88
N GLY A 423 -15.58 -14.95 -6.71
CA GLY A 423 -16.50 -14.07 -5.99
C GLY A 423 -15.91 -12.70 -5.73
N VAL A 424 -16.79 -11.71 -5.57
CA VAL A 424 -16.45 -10.33 -5.21
C VAL A 424 -17.31 -9.92 -4.03
N LEU A 425 -16.67 -9.41 -2.98
CA LEU A 425 -17.36 -8.91 -1.78
C LEU A 425 -16.60 -7.78 -1.12
N GLU A 426 -17.33 -6.93 -0.40
CA GLU A 426 -16.78 -5.95 0.53
C GLU A 426 -17.04 -6.39 1.97
N ALA A 427 -15.97 -6.61 2.74
CA ALA A 427 -16.00 -7.17 4.09
C ALA A 427 -15.54 -6.13 5.13
N ASN A 428 -16.36 -5.09 5.35
CA ASN A 428 -16.04 -3.97 6.26
C ASN A 428 -16.03 -4.32 7.76
N PHE A 429 -16.39 -5.56 8.11
CA PHE A 429 -16.46 -6.05 9.49
C PHE A 429 -15.19 -6.78 9.93
N VAL A 430 -14.26 -7.07 9.00
CA VAL A 430 -12.93 -7.60 9.30
C VAL A 430 -11.89 -6.51 9.07
N GLU A 431 -11.00 -6.33 10.05
CA GLU A 431 -9.98 -5.29 9.99
C GLU A 431 -8.77 -5.77 9.18
N PRO A 432 -8.28 -4.97 8.22
CA PRO A 432 -7.06 -5.27 7.50
C PRO A 432 -5.83 -5.14 8.42
N THR A 433 -4.80 -5.91 8.11
CA THR A 433 -3.45 -5.73 8.67
C THR A 433 -2.87 -4.37 8.28
N HIS A 434 -1.84 -3.91 9.01
CA HIS A 434 -1.19 -2.60 8.80
C HIS A 434 -0.85 -2.28 7.33
N ASN A 435 -0.38 -3.27 6.55
CA ASN A 435 0.03 -3.06 5.16
C ASN A 435 -1.12 -3.18 4.13
N LYS A 436 -2.34 -3.46 4.60
CA LYS A 436 -3.55 -3.64 3.79
C LYS A 436 -3.42 -4.73 2.71
N GLN A 437 -2.63 -5.77 2.96
CA GLN A 437 -2.45 -6.93 2.06
C GLN A 437 -2.97 -8.25 2.64
N ASP A 438 -3.48 -8.22 3.87
CA ASP A 438 -4.15 -9.35 4.54
C ASP A 438 -5.09 -8.80 5.61
N PHE A 439 -5.92 -9.66 6.22
CA PHE A 439 -6.77 -9.33 7.36
C PHE A 439 -6.19 -9.83 8.69
N GLU A 440 -6.54 -9.16 9.78
CA GLU A 440 -6.19 -9.58 11.13
C GLU A 440 -6.79 -10.97 11.43
N ARG A 441 -5.98 -11.85 12.02
CA ARG A 441 -6.32 -13.26 12.25
C ARG A 441 -7.31 -13.41 13.41
N THR A 442 -8.58 -13.17 13.10
CA THR A 442 -9.70 -13.20 14.06
C THR A 442 -10.62 -14.39 13.81
N SER A 443 -11.45 -14.73 14.80
CA SER A 443 -12.51 -15.74 14.64
C SER A 443 -13.54 -15.34 13.57
N LEU A 444 -13.75 -14.05 13.36
CA LEU A 444 -14.60 -13.50 12.30
C LEU A 444 -14.06 -13.83 10.91
N LEU A 445 -12.77 -13.61 10.68
CA LEU A 445 -12.12 -13.96 9.42
C LEU A 445 -12.22 -15.47 9.14
N GLN A 446 -12.05 -16.31 10.16
CA GLN A 446 -12.20 -17.77 10.01
C GLN A 446 -13.62 -18.20 9.64
N LYS A 447 -14.64 -17.55 10.22
CA LYS A 447 -16.04 -17.78 9.86
C LYS A 447 -16.32 -17.35 8.42
N LEU A 448 -15.80 -16.19 8.02
CA LEU A 448 -15.88 -15.72 6.64
C LEU A 448 -15.24 -16.73 5.69
N GLU A 449 -14.00 -17.16 5.94
CA GLU A 449 -13.31 -18.16 5.12
C GLU A 449 -14.12 -19.46 4.97
N SER A 450 -14.67 -19.96 6.08
CA SER A 450 -15.53 -21.15 6.08
C SER A 450 -16.78 -20.96 5.23
N ARG A 451 -17.46 -19.81 5.35
CA ARG A 451 -18.63 -19.53 4.53
C ARG A 451 -18.28 -19.39 3.05
N LEU A 452 -17.18 -18.75 2.70
CA LEU A 452 -16.74 -18.62 1.30
C LEU A 452 -16.41 -19.99 0.67
N LYS A 453 -15.86 -20.93 1.44
CA LYS A 453 -15.67 -22.32 1.02
C LYS A 453 -16.99 -23.00 0.69
N GLU A 454 -17.96 -22.92 1.60
CA GLU A 454 -19.31 -23.48 1.41
C GLU A 454 -20.00 -22.88 0.18
N MET A 455 -20.00 -21.55 0.05
CA MET A 455 -20.54 -20.84 -1.12
C MET A 455 -19.94 -21.34 -2.43
N THR A 456 -18.62 -21.59 -2.45
CA THR A 456 -17.93 -22.10 -3.65
C THR A 456 -18.43 -23.48 -4.04
N TRP A 457 -18.60 -24.37 -3.07
CA TRP A 457 -19.08 -25.73 -3.32
C TRP A 457 -20.56 -25.76 -3.71
N GLU A 458 -21.41 -25.01 -3.01
CA GLU A 458 -22.84 -24.84 -3.32
C GLU A 458 -23.02 -24.35 -4.75
N TYR A 459 -22.34 -23.25 -5.11
CA TYR A 459 -22.41 -22.66 -6.44
C TYR A 459 -21.90 -23.61 -7.52
N TRP A 460 -20.72 -24.22 -7.31
CA TRP A 460 -20.13 -25.14 -8.28
C TRP A 460 -21.02 -26.34 -8.55
N ASP A 461 -21.51 -27.00 -7.50
CA ASP A 461 -22.28 -28.23 -7.64
C ASP A 461 -23.57 -28.01 -8.44
N TYR A 462 -24.16 -26.81 -8.34
CA TYR A 462 -25.36 -26.44 -9.09
C TYR A 462 -25.05 -26.00 -10.53
N HIS A 463 -23.95 -25.29 -10.78
CA HIS A 463 -23.70 -24.62 -12.06
C HIS A 463 -22.61 -25.24 -12.93
N CYS A 464 -21.82 -26.20 -12.45
CA CYS A 464 -20.66 -26.74 -13.18
C CYS A 464 -21.00 -27.33 -14.56
N GLY A 465 -22.21 -27.88 -14.72
CA GLY A 465 -22.69 -28.38 -16.01
C GLY A 465 -22.84 -27.30 -17.09
N LEU A 466 -23.07 -26.03 -16.71
CA LEU A 466 -23.26 -24.92 -17.65
C LEU A 466 -21.99 -24.54 -18.40
N ILE A 467 -20.83 -24.91 -17.87
CA ILE A 467 -19.51 -24.64 -18.46
C ILE A 467 -18.81 -25.92 -18.94
N GLY A 468 -19.56 -27.02 -19.07
CA GLY A 468 -19.09 -28.27 -19.66
C GLY A 468 -18.38 -29.24 -18.71
N TYR A 469 -18.40 -29.01 -17.39
CA TYR A 469 -17.90 -30.00 -16.43
C TYR A 469 -18.93 -31.12 -16.20
N GLN A 470 -18.43 -32.30 -15.83
CA GLN A 470 -19.28 -33.44 -15.48
C GLN A 470 -20.00 -33.18 -14.15
N VAL A 471 -21.33 -33.24 -14.19
CA VAL A 471 -22.20 -33.09 -13.01
C VAL A 471 -22.16 -34.38 -12.19
N LYS A 472 -21.51 -34.35 -11.04
CA LYS A 472 -21.41 -35.52 -10.13
C LYS A 472 -22.70 -35.80 -9.33
N LYS A 473 -23.61 -34.83 -9.19
CA LYS A 473 -24.92 -34.96 -8.53
C LYS A 473 -26.00 -34.24 -9.33
N LYS A 474 -27.02 -34.96 -9.84
CA LYS A 474 -28.29 -34.36 -10.24
C LYS A 474 -29.11 -34.10 -8.98
N LEU A 475 -29.37 -32.84 -8.64
CA LEU A 475 -30.38 -32.50 -7.63
C LEU A 475 -31.78 -32.49 -8.29
N PRO A 476 -32.85 -32.78 -7.53
CA PRO A 476 -34.21 -32.81 -8.07
C PRO A 476 -34.63 -31.42 -8.57
N PRO A 477 -35.58 -31.33 -9.54
CA PRO A 477 -36.12 -30.06 -9.97
C PRO A 477 -36.78 -29.34 -8.80
N ILE A 478 -36.61 -28.01 -8.74
CA ILE A 478 -37.40 -27.15 -7.86
C ILE A 478 -38.83 -27.16 -8.41
N GLU A 479 -39.75 -27.88 -7.78
CA GLU A 479 -41.17 -27.77 -8.09
C GLU A 479 -41.67 -26.38 -7.69
N PRO A 480 -42.41 -25.67 -8.56
CA PRO A 480 -43.07 -24.43 -8.16
C PRO A 480 -44.08 -24.73 -7.04
N PRO A 481 -44.31 -23.79 -6.12
CA PRO A 481 -45.25 -23.99 -5.02
C PRO A 481 -46.63 -24.33 -5.59
N GLN A 482 -47.17 -25.48 -5.20
CA GLN A 482 -48.54 -25.85 -5.51
C GLN A 482 -49.46 -24.83 -4.84
N ASP A 483 -50.16 -24.05 -5.66
CA ASP A 483 -51.32 -23.27 -5.22
C ASP A 483 -52.32 -24.25 -4.60
N SER A 484 -52.46 -24.18 -3.27
CA SER A 484 -53.53 -24.83 -2.55
C SER A 484 -54.86 -24.26 -3.03
N GLN A 485 -55.56 -25.04 -3.84
CA GLN A 485 -56.95 -24.79 -4.19
C GLN A 485 -57.77 -24.65 -2.90
N VAL A 486 -58.25 -23.43 -2.66
CA VAL A 486 -59.33 -23.15 -1.73
C VAL A 486 -60.60 -23.71 -2.34
N SER A 487 -61.06 -24.85 -1.85
CA SER A 487 -62.43 -25.32 -2.06
C SER A 487 -63.30 -24.85 -0.88
N SER A 488 -64.14 -23.85 -1.14
CA SER A 488 -65.41 -23.61 -0.43
C SER A 488 -66.51 -24.41 -1.15
N PRO A 489 -67.65 -24.78 -0.52
CA PRO A 489 -68.37 -24.12 0.56
C PRO A 489 -68.26 -24.79 1.94
#